data_AF-A0A2V7DB90-F1
#
_entry.id   AF-A0A2V7DB90-F1
#
_cell.length_a   1.000
_cell.length_b   1.000
_cell.length_c   1.000
_cell.angle_alpha   90.00
_cell.angle_beta   90.00
_cell.angle_gamma   90.00
#
_symmetry.space_group_name_H-M   'P 1'
#
loop_
_entity.id
_entity.type
_entity.pdbx_description
1 polymer ?
#
loop_
_entity_poly.entity_id
_entity_poly.type
_entity_poly.pdbx_seq_one_letter_code
_entity_poly.pdbx_strand_id
1 'polypeptide(L)'
;MDRGARHTARRCPRLAKVVEETSGGRFRIEVFPGGQIMPSFECFDAASQGKIEAFMGSGQYWVGKEPALEWFAAIPFGMNPQGMAAWYYQGDGLKLCEEAYAAFNLVPRPAMSNGPQMAGWFRKKINTIGDFKGLKMRIGTGLGGKVYVKAGGTAVLTPVPKSTPPSSGG
;
A
#
# COMPACT_ATOMS: atom_id res chain seq x y z
N MET A 1 5.20 -14.52 14.31
CA MET A 1 4.80 -13.20 13.75
C MET A 1 6.05 -12.38 13.46
N ASP A 2 6.31 -12.09 12.19
CA ASP A 2 7.48 -11.34 11.73
C ASP A 2 7.50 -9.90 12.30
N ARG A 3 8.68 -9.38 12.64
CA ARG A 3 8.87 -8.04 13.21
C ARG A 3 8.39 -6.94 12.25
N GLY A 4 8.39 -7.17 10.94
CA GLY A 4 7.90 -6.22 9.93
C GLY A 4 6.40 -5.91 10.04
N ALA A 5 5.56 -6.92 10.30
CA ALA A 5 4.10 -6.75 10.40
C ALA A 5 3.66 -5.97 11.65
N ARG A 6 4.48 -5.94 12.71
CA ARG A 6 4.20 -5.16 13.93
C ARG A 6 4.38 -3.64 13.74
N HIS A 7 5.22 -3.23 12.79
CA HIS A 7 5.51 -1.81 12.55
C HIS A 7 4.47 -1.13 11.67
N THR A 8 3.83 -1.85 10.76
CA THR A 8 2.78 -1.31 9.88
C THR A 8 1.44 -1.18 10.61
N ALA A 9 1.06 -2.15 11.43
CA ALA A 9 -0.19 -2.13 12.20
C ALA A 9 -0.27 -1.00 13.26
N ARG A 10 0.89 -0.48 13.71
CA ARG A 10 0.96 0.60 14.72
C ARG A 10 0.89 2.01 14.14
N ARG A 11 0.85 2.16 12.80
CA ARG A 11 0.93 3.48 12.16
C ARG A 11 -0.31 4.34 12.39
N CYS A 12 -1.49 3.82 12.08
CA CYS A 12 -2.74 4.56 12.30
C CYS A 12 -2.97 4.89 13.79
N PRO A 13 -2.80 3.94 14.75
CA PRO A 13 -2.92 4.27 16.17
C PRO A 13 -1.90 5.32 16.66
N ARG A 14 -0.67 5.30 16.13
CA ARG A 14 0.35 6.31 16.46
C ARG A 14 -0.05 7.69 15.95
N LEU A 15 -0.56 7.78 14.72
CA LEU A 15 -1.06 9.04 14.16
C LEU A 15 -2.21 9.59 15.01
N ALA A 16 -3.20 8.75 15.33
CA ALA A 16 -4.34 9.11 16.17
C ALA A 16 -3.88 9.69 17.52
N LYS A 17 -2.93 9.03 18.18
CA LYS A 17 -2.37 9.49 19.46
C LYS A 17 -1.68 10.85 19.32
N VAL A 18 -0.85 11.05 18.30
CA VAL A 18 -0.14 12.33 18.08
C VAL A 18 -1.14 13.46 17.82
N VAL A 19 -2.20 13.21 17.05
CA VAL A 19 -3.25 14.21 16.76
C VAL A 19 -4.02 14.57 18.03
N GLU A 20 -4.36 13.59 18.86
CA GLU A 20 -5.04 13.83 20.13
C GLU A 20 -4.17 14.67 21.09
N GLU A 21 -2.89 14.31 21.24
CA GLU A 21 -1.95 15.03 22.11
C GLU A 21 -1.71 16.47 21.63
N THR A 22 -1.43 16.67 20.33
CA THR A 22 -1.14 18.00 19.76
C THR A 22 -2.37 18.91 19.69
N SER A 23 -3.57 18.34 19.59
CA SER A 23 -4.81 19.11 19.60
C SER A 23 -5.32 19.44 21.01
N GLY A 24 -4.70 18.91 22.06
CA GLY A 24 -5.19 19.01 23.43
C GLY A 24 -6.52 18.26 23.63
N GLY A 25 -6.70 17.13 22.93
CA GLY A 25 -7.90 16.29 23.02
C GLY A 25 -9.08 16.74 22.16
N ARG A 26 -8.97 17.86 21.42
CA ARG A 26 -10.03 18.41 20.57
C ARG A 26 -10.24 17.63 19.27
N PHE A 27 -9.20 16.97 18.78
CA PHE A 27 -9.27 16.14 17.58
C PHE A 27 -8.96 14.69 17.98
N ARG A 28 -9.95 13.81 17.84
CA ARG A 28 -9.81 12.37 18.06
C ARG A 28 -10.04 11.59 16.77
N ILE A 29 -9.24 10.56 16.55
CA ILE A 29 -9.33 9.66 15.39
C ILE A 29 -9.54 8.24 15.91
N GLU A 30 -10.71 7.65 15.64
CA GLU A 30 -10.94 6.23 15.90
C GLU A 30 -10.38 5.38 14.76
N VAL A 31 -9.61 4.35 15.11
CA VAL A 31 -8.87 3.54 14.14
C VAL A 31 -9.45 2.14 14.07
N PHE A 32 -9.93 1.77 12.89
CA PHE A 32 -10.42 0.43 12.59
C PHE A 32 -9.43 -0.34 11.69
N PRO A 33 -9.03 -1.58 12.03
CA PRO A 33 -8.24 -2.41 11.15
C PRO A 33 -9.03 -2.79 9.88
N GLY A 34 -8.29 -3.04 8.79
CA GLY A 34 -8.89 -3.45 7.51
C GLY A 34 -9.80 -4.68 7.66
N GLY A 35 -10.98 -4.62 7.06
CA GLY A 35 -11.98 -5.68 7.14
C GLY A 35 -12.86 -5.64 8.40
N GLN A 36 -12.68 -4.68 9.32
CA GLN A 36 -13.54 -4.60 10.52
C GLN A 36 -14.88 -3.93 10.26
N ILE A 37 -14.89 -2.76 9.63
CA ILE A 37 -16.13 -1.99 9.36
C ILE A 37 -16.56 -2.07 7.90
N MET A 38 -15.65 -2.46 7.00
CA MET A 38 -15.89 -2.67 5.57
C MET A 38 -14.77 -3.52 4.96
N PRO A 39 -14.97 -4.11 3.77
CA PRO A 39 -13.92 -4.77 3.01
C PRO A 39 -12.70 -3.85 2.79
N SER A 40 -11.49 -4.40 2.95
CA SER A 40 -10.26 -3.59 3.04
C SER A 40 -9.97 -2.68 1.84
N PHE A 41 -10.43 -3.03 0.63
CA PHE A 41 -10.19 -2.23 -0.58
C PHE A 41 -11.32 -1.23 -0.89
N GLU A 42 -12.47 -1.34 -0.22
CA GLU A 42 -13.60 -0.42 -0.39
C GLU A 42 -13.42 0.90 0.36
N CYS A 43 -12.39 1.01 1.22
CA CYS A 43 -12.12 2.23 1.99
C CYS A 43 -11.88 3.48 1.14
N PHE A 44 -11.37 3.31 -0.09
CA PHE A 44 -11.21 4.42 -1.04
C PHE A 44 -12.57 5.00 -1.45
N ASP A 45 -13.50 4.15 -1.87
CA ASP A 45 -14.83 4.58 -2.30
C ASP A 45 -15.65 5.08 -1.11
N ALA A 46 -15.50 4.45 0.06
CA ALA A 46 -16.15 4.91 1.28
C ALA A 46 -15.69 6.32 1.67
N ALA A 47 -14.39 6.62 1.58
CA ALA A 47 -13.89 7.96 1.88
C ALA A 47 -14.27 8.98 0.80
N SER A 48 -14.21 8.59 -0.48
CA SER A 48 -14.63 9.43 -1.61
C SER A 48 -16.10 9.84 -1.51
N GLN A 49 -16.95 8.95 -0.96
CA GLN A 49 -18.38 9.18 -0.73
C GLN A 49 -18.69 9.81 0.64
N GLY A 50 -17.70 10.09 1.47
CA GLY A 50 -17.89 10.66 2.81
C GLY A 50 -18.51 9.71 3.85
N LYS A 51 -18.48 8.39 3.61
CA LYS A 51 -18.93 7.37 4.60
C LYS A 51 -17.92 7.18 5.73
N ILE A 52 -16.66 7.50 5.47
CA ILE A 52 -15.57 7.60 6.45
C ILE A 52 -14.76 8.86 6.15
N GLU A 53 -14.15 9.44 7.17
CA GLU A 53 -13.41 10.70 7.03
C GLU A 53 -12.01 10.49 6.45
N ALA A 54 -11.39 9.33 6.71
CA ALA A 54 -10.03 9.03 6.26
C ALA A 54 -9.74 7.53 6.20
N PHE A 55 -8.75 7.16 5.39
CA PHE A 55 -8.17 5.82 5.38
C PHE A 55 -6.65 5.88 5.20
N MET A 56 -5.97 4.79 5.53
CA MET A 56 -4.55 4.60 5.22
C MET A 56 -4.39 3.39 4.30
N GLY A 57 -3.82 3.62 3.11
CA GLY A 57 -3.57 2.56 2.14
C GLY A 57 -2.52 2.97 1.12
N SER A 58 -2.28 2.10 0.13
CA SER A 58 -1.30 2.34 -0.93
C SER A 58 -2.02 2.52 -2.27
N GLY A 59 -1.70 3.59 -2.99
CA GLY A 59 -2.29 3.93 -4.30
C GLY A 59 -2.32 2.78 -5.30
N GLN A 60 -1.34 1.87 -5.24
CA GLN A 60 -1.24 0.69 -6.11
C GLN A 60 -2.47 -0.25 -6.09
N TYR A 61 -3.29 -0.21 -5.04
CA TYR A 61 -4.51 -1.01 -4.97
C TYR A 61 -5.66 -0.45 -5.82
N TRP A 62 -5.57 0.83 -6.21
CA TRP A 62 -6.62 1.54 -6.95
C TRP A 62 -6.18 1.99 -8.33
N VAL A 63 -5.14 1.35 -8.90
CA VAL A 63 -4.67 1.61 -10.29
C VAL A 63 -5.75 1.38 -11.35
N GLY A 64 -6.80 0.61 -11.04
CA GLY A 64 -7.95 0.44 -11.92
C GLY A 64 -8.90 1.65 -11.95
N LYS A 65 -8.81 2.57 -10.98
CA LYS A 65 -9.57 3.82 -10.95
C LYS A 65 -8.81 4.95 -11.64
N GLU A 66 -7.54 5.10 -11.30
CA GLU A 66 -6.64 6.09 -11.90
C GLU A 66 -5.23 5.48 -12.00
N PRO A 67 -4.73 5.20 -13.21
CA PRO A 67 -3.39 4.64 -13.41
C PRO A 67 -2.26 5.50 -12.81
N ALA A 68 -2.44 6.82 -12.70
CA ALA A 68 -1.44 7.71 -12.10
C ALA A 68 -1.18 7.40 -10.61
N LEU A 69 -2.12 6.78 -9.90
CA LEU A 69 -1.98 6.42 -8.48
C LEU A 69 -0.80 5.46 -8.20
N GLU A 70 -0.36 4.75 -9.23
CA GLU A 70 0.82 3.90 -9.23
C GLU A 70 2.11 4.66 -8.86
N TRP A 71 2.28 5.88 -9.38
CA TRP A 71 3.47 6.72 -9.19
C TRP A 71 3.66 7.17 -7.74
N PHE A 72 2.57 7.24 -6.99
CA PHE A 72 2.56 7.68 -5.59
C PHE A 72 2.78 6.52 -4.61
N ALA A 73 2.83 5.28 -5.10
CA ALA A 73 3.13 4.10 -4.30
C ALA A 73 4.59 3.68 -4.45
N ALA A 74 4.87 2.74 -5.36
CA ALA A 74 6.20 2.25 -5.66
C ALA A 74 6.23 1.65 -7.06
N ILE A 75 7.22 2.06 -7.84
CA ILE A 75 7.44 1.56 -9.20
C ILE A 75 8.67 0.64 -9.19
N PRO A 76 8.65 -0.51 -9.89
CA PRO A 76 9.84 -1.34 -10.07
C PRO A 76 11.01 -0.52 -10.62
N PHE A 77 12.17 -0.61 -9.97
CA PHE A 77 13.37 0.18 -10.31
C PHE A 77 13.18 1.70 -10.20
N GLY A 78 12.17 2.16 -9.46
CA GLY A 78 11.93 3.58 -9.18
C GLY A 78 12.82 4.13 -8.06
N MET A 79 12.39 5.27 -7.52
CA MET A 79 13.13 5.99 -6.48
C MET A 79 13.16 5.22 -5.15
N ASN A 80 14.27 5.37 -4.42
CA ASN A 80 14.36 4.94 -3.02
C ASN A 80 13.48 5.86 -2.12
N PRO A 81 13.27 5.53 -0.83
CA PRO A 81 12.45 6.34 0.06
C PRO A 81 12.85 7.82 0.15
N GLN A 82 14.15 8.09 0.13
CA GLN A 82 14.70 9.44 0.20
C GLN A 82 14.39 10.23 -1.07
N GLY A 83 14.56 9.61 -2.24
CA GLY A 83 14.21 10.19 -3.54
C GLY A 83 12.71 10.44 -3.67
N MET A 84 11.87 9.49 -3.25
CA MET A 84 10.42 9.68 -3.20
C MET A 84 10.05 10.85 -2.29
N ALA A 85 10.65 10.96 -1.09
CA ALA A 85 10.39 12.07 -0.18
C ALA A 85 10.84 13.41 -0.78
N ALA A 86 12.03 13.47 -1.39
CA ALA A 86 12.52 14.66 -2.08
C ALA A 86 11.57 15.08 -3.20
N TRP A 87 11.11 14.13 -4.02
CA TRP A 87 10.15 14.41 -5.08
C TRP A 87 8.80 14.92 -4.55
N TYR A 88 8.26 14.31 -3.49
CA TYR A 88 7.01 14.75 -2.87
C TYR A 88 7.09 16.20 -2.37
N TYR A 89 8.16 16.55 -1.65
CA TYR A 89 8.24 17.82 -0.94
C TYR A 89 8.96 18.94 -1.71
N GLN A 90 9.79 18.60 -2.69
CA GLN A 90 10.63 19.56 -3.43
C GLN A 90 10.51 19.44 -4.96
N GLY A 91 9.85 18.41 -5.47
CA GLY A 91 9.73 18.14 -6.91
C GLY A 91 8.29 18.08 -7.40
N ASP A 92 7.38 18.82 -6.77
CA ASP A 92 5.94 18.89 -7.07
C ASP A 92 5.18 17.55 -7.02
N GLY A 93 5.79 16.48 -6.50
CA GLY A 93 5.15 15.17 -6.41
C GLY A 93 3.88 15.19 -5.55
N LEU A 94 3.84 16.01 -4.50
CA LEU A 94 2.62 16.16 -3.68
C LEU A 94 1.51 16.86 -4.45
N LYS A 95 1.84 17.90 -5.23
CA LYS A 95 0.87 18.62 -6.06
C LYS A 95 0.25 17.69 -7.10
N LEU A 96 1.08 16.92 -7.81
CA LEU A 96 0.63 15.92 -8.77
C LEU A 96 -0.23 14.83 -8.10
N CYS A 97 0.09 14.47 -6.85
CA CYS A 97 -0.71 13.52 -6.07
C CYS A 97 -2.10 14.11 -5.77
N GLU A 98 -2.16 15.34 -5.27
CA GLU A 98 -3.43 16.03 -5.02
C GLU A 98 -4.27 16.17 -6.30
N GLU A 99 -3.65 16.50 -7.44
CA GLU A 99 -4.34 16.56 -8.75
C GLU A 99 -4.92 15.20 -9.16
N ALA A 100 -4.17 14.10 -9.00
CA ALA A 100 -4.64 12.76 -9.34
C ALA A 100 -5.79 12.26 -8.43
N TYR A 101 -5.83 12.72 -7.17
CA TYR A 101 -6.88 12.35 -6.22
C TYR A 101 -8.09 13.30 -6.24
N ALA A 102 -7.98 14.48 -6.86
CA ALA A 102 -9.00 15.52 -6.87
C ALA A 102 -10.35 15.04 -7.42
N ALA A 103 -10.34 14.24 -8.49
CA ALA A 103 -11.54 13.67 -9.10
C ALA A 103 -12.34 12.76 -8.15
N PHE A 104 -11.74 12.32 -7.06
CA PHE A 104 -12.34 11.42 -6.08
C PHE A 104 -12.73 12.12 -4.78
N ASN A 105 -12.66 13.45 -4.70
CA ASN A 105 -12.89 14.23 -3.47
C ASN A 105 -11.96 13.80 -2.31
N LEU A 106 -10.73 13.38 -2.62
CA LEU A 106 -9.75 12.91 -1.65
C LEU A 106 -8.54 13.85 -1.60
N VAL A 107 -8.04 14.10 -0.40
CA VAL A 107 -6.80 14.86 -0.17
C VAL A 107 -5.71 13.92 0.32
N PRO A 108 -4.78 13.47 -0.56
CA PRO A 108 -3.75 12.52 -0.18
C PRO A 108 -2.66 13.17 0.66
N ARG A 109 -2.18 12.46 1.67
CA ARG A 109 -1.00 12.85 2.46
C ARG A 109 0.01 11.71 2.50
N PRO A 110 1.28 11.93 2.07
CA PRO A 110 2.29 10.89 2.10
C PRO A 110 2.48 10.32 3.50
N ALA A 111 2.46 8.99 3.59
CA ALA A 111 2.78 8.27 4.82
C ALA A 111 4.23 7.76 4.78
N MET A 112 4.70 7.25 5.91
CA MET A 112 6.05 6.71 6.05
C MET A 112 6.32 5.57 5.05
N SER A 113 7.49 5.59 4.41
CA SER A 113 7.91 4.52 3.50
C SER A 113 8.27 3.23 4.26
N ASN A 114 8.15 2.08 3.58
CA ASN A 114 8.59 0.78 4.09
C ASN A 114 10.05 0.47 3.72
N GLY A 115 10.71 1.32 2.93
CA GLY A 115 12.02 0.99 2.37
C GLY A 115 11.94 -0.01 1.21
N PRO A 116 13.12 -0.40 0.66
CA PRO A 116 13.22 -1.52 -0.26
C PRO A 116 12.61 -2.79 0.36
N GLN A 117 11.69 -3.42 -0.37
CA GLN A 117 11.06 -4.66 0.08
C GLN A 117 11.81 -5.88 -0.46
N MET A 118 11.77 -6.98 0.29
CA MET A 118 12.23 -8.27 -0.20
C MET A 118 11.31 -8.77 -1.32
N ALA A 119 11.87 -9.48 -2.29
CA ALA A 119 11.18 -9.96 -3.49
C ALA A 119 10.11 -11.05 -3.23
N GLY A 120 9.89 -11.44 -1.97
CA GLY A 120 8.92 -12.44 -1.56
C GLY A 120 9.54 -13.73 -1.05
N TRP A 121 8.67 -14.71 -0.81
CA TRP A 121 9.04 -16.02 -0.28
C TRP A 121 8.69 -17.09 -1.31
N PHE A 122 9.70 -17.87 -1.71
CA PHE A 122 9.57 -18.89 -2.76
C PHE A 122 9.85 -20.27 -2.17
N ARG A 123 9.07 -21.27 -2.59
CA ARG A 123 9.30 -22.68 -2.20
C ARG A 123 10.45 -23.34 -2.98
N LYS A 124 10.81 -22.77 -4.13
CA LYS A 124 11.87 -23.26 -5.02
C LYS A 124 12.87 -22.13 -5.25
N LYS A 125 14.13 -22.50 -5.52
CA LYS A 125 15.15 -21.54 -5.95
C LYS A 125 14.80 -21.01 -7.34
N ILE A 126 15.01 -19.72 -7.54
CA ILE A 126 14.79 -19.01 -8.81
C ILE A 126 16.16 -18.56 -9.30
N ASN A 127 16.65 -19.13 -10.39
CA ASN A 127 17.97 -18.85 -10.95
C ASN A 127 17.89 -18.25 -12.35
N THR A 128 16.85 -18.61 -13.11
CA THR A 128 16.65 -18.20 -14.50
C THR A 128 15.28 -17.57 -14.69
N ILE A 129 15.10 -16.82 -15.77
CA ILE A 129 13.80 -16.22 -16.09
C ILE A 129 12.72 -17.28 -16.36
N GLY A 130 13.10 -18.47 -16.84
CA GLY A 130 12.18 -19.58 -17.08
C GLY A 130 11.54 -20.12 -15.81
N ASP A 131 12.18 -19.95 -14.66
CA ASP A 131 11.68 -20.45 -13.36
C ASP A 131 10.42 -19.71 -12.91
N PHE A 132 10.14 -18.53 -13.46
CA PHE A 132 8.91 -17.78 -13.18
C PHE A 132 7.68 -18.38 -13.86
N LYS A 133 7.86 -19.21 -14.90
CA LYS A 133 6.75 -19.74 -15.69
C LYS A 133 5.86 -20.65 -14.83
N GLY A 134 4.58 -20.28 -14.72
CA GLY A 134 3.58 -21.06 -13.98
C GLY A 134 3.66 -20.90 -12.45
N LEU A 135 4.53 -20.03 -11.92
CA LEU A 135 4.51 -19.69 -10.50
C LEU A 135 3.34 -18.78 -10.18
N LYS A 136 2.53 -19.18 -9.19
CA LYS A 136 1.49 -18.33 -8.61
C LYS A 136 2.07 -17.61 -7.40
N MET A 137 2.07 -16.28 -7.43
CA MET A 137 2.65 -15.45 -6.37
C MET A 137 1.67 -14.39 -5.90
N ARG A 138 1.59 -14.23 -4.58
CA ARG A 138 0.90 -13.11 -3.96
C ARG A 138 1.78 -11.87 -4.07
N ILE A 139 1.46 -11.01 -5.02
CA ILE A 139 2.16 -9.74 -5.30
C ILE A 139 1.12 -8.66 -5.61
N GLY A 140 1.42 -7.40 -5.28
CA GLY A 140 0.53 -6.27 -5.58
C GLY A 140 0.26 -6.17 -7.09
N THR A 141 -0.96 -5.80 -7.45
CA THR A 141 -1.46 -5.68 -8.84
C THR A 141 -0.92 -4.46 -9.61
N GLY A 142 -0.02 -3.70 -9.00
CA GLY A 142 0.71 -2.64 -9.69
C GLY A 142 1.71 -3.16 -10.73
N LEU A 143 2.60 -2.29 -11.19
CA LEU A 143 3.65 -2.55 -12.17
C LEU A 143 4.52 -3.73 -11.77
N GLY A 144 4.75 -3.94 -10.46
CA GLY A 144 5.45 -5.13 -9.97
C GLY A 144 4.76 -6.45 -10.39
N GLY A 145 3.43 -6.52 -10.25
CA GLY A 145 2.64 -7.65 -10.72
C GLY A 145 2.65 -7.78 -12.24
N LYS A 146 2.57 -6.66 -12.99
CA LYS A 146 2.63 -6.65 -14.46
C LYS A 146 3.97 -7.18 -14.98
N VAL A 147 5.08 -6.76 -14.37
CA VAL A 147 6.44 -7.26 -14.68
C VAL A 147 6.53 -8.76 -14.38
N TYR A 148 5.98 -9.21 -13.25
CA TYR A 148 5.97 -10.62 -12.88
C TYR A 148 5.16 -11.49 -13.86
N VAL A 149 3.99 -11.00 -14.30
CA VAL A 149 3.17 -11.67 -15.32
C VAL A 149 3.92 -11.73 -16.66
N LYS A 150 4.61 -10.65 -17.05
CA LYS A 150 5.43 -10.63 -18.27
C LYS A 150 6.61 -11.61 -18.21
N ALA A 151 7.13 -11.90 -17.03
CA ALA A 151 8.14 -12.94 -16.81
C ALA A 151 7.58 -14.39 -16.86
N GLY A 152 6.25 -14.57 -17.03
CA GLY A 152 5.59 -15.87 -17.15
C GLY A 152 4.90 -16.37 -15.89
N GLY A 153 4.91 -15.57 -14.82
CA GLY A 153 4.22 -15.89 -13.56
C GLY A 153 2.74 -15.52 -13.58
N THR A 154 2.03 -15.89 -12.51
CA THR A 154 0.65 -15.49 -12.24
C THR A 154 0.59 -14.67 -10.95
N ALA A 155 0.18 -13.42 -11.04
CA ALA A 155 0.00 -12.54 -9.89
C ALA A 155 -1.39 -12.75 -9.26
N VAL A 156 -1.43 -12.87 -7.93
CA VAL A 156 -2.68 -12.98 -7.16
C VAL A 156 -2.74 -11.85 -6.12
N LEU A 157 -3.79 -11.02 -6.19
CA LEU A 157 -4.06 -10.03 -5.15
C LEU A 157 -4.91 -10.66 -4.06
N THR A 158 -4.40 -10.69 -2.84
CA THR A 158 -5.16 -11.14 -1.67
C THR A 158 -4.91 -10.16 -0.53
N PRO A 159 -5.98 -9.73 0.19
CA PRO A 159 -5.84 -9.02 1.46
C PRO A 159 -4.94 -9.80 2.41
N VAL A 160 -4.24 -9.11 3.31
CA VAL A 160 -3.51 -9.79 4.38
C VAL A 160 -4.56 -10.44 5.31
N PRO A 161 -4.51 -11.75 5.57
CA PRO A 161 -5.46 -12.39 6.48
C PRO A 161 -5.38 -11.78 7.88
N LYS A 162 -6.52 -11.71 8.58
CA LYS A 162 -6.57 -11.48 10.04
C LYS A 162 -5.85 -12.67 10.67
N SER A 163 -4.56 -12.49 11.00
CA SER A 163 -3.62 -13.51 11.49
C SER A 163 -3.44 -14.74 10.59
N THR A 164 -2.31 -14.81 9.88
CA THR A 164 -1.73 -16.09 9.43
C THR A 164 -0.28 -16.19 9.89
N PRO A 165 0.15 -17.30 10.51
CA PRO A 165 1.55 -17.68 10.58
C PRO A 165 2.12 -17.82 9.14
N PRO A 166 3.45 -17.78 8.95
CA PRO A 166 4.05 -18.01 7.64
C PRO A 166 3.51 -19.33 7.08
N SER A 167 3.07 -19.30 5.82
CA SER A 167 2.39 -20.38 5.12
C SER A 167 3.15 -21.70 5.20
N SER A 168 2.73 -22.58 6.11
CA SER A 168 2.98 -24.02 6.06
C SER A 168 1.74 -24.68 5.46
N GLY A 169 1.84 -25.17 4.21
CA GLY A 169 0.80 -25.98 3.60
C GLY A 169 0.69 -25.84 2.08
N GLY A 170 0.86 -26.97 1.38
CA GLY A 170 0.49 -27.24 -0.02
C GLY A 170 1.34 -26.58 -1.08
#